data_AF-A0A6I6AJ03-F1
#
_entry.id   AF-A0A6I6AJ03-F1
#
_cell.length_a   1.000
_cell.length_b   1.000
_cell.length_c   1.000
_cell.angle_alpha   90.00
_cell.angle_beta   90.00
_cell.angle_gamma   90.00
#
_symmetry.space_group_name_H-M   'P 1'
#
loop_
_entity.id
_entity.type
_entity.pdbx_description
1 polymer ?
#
loop_
_entity_poly.entity_id
_entity_poly.type
_entity_poly.pdbx_seq_one_letter_code
_entity_poly.pdbx_strand_id
1 'polypeptide(L)'
;MKIRESITDGSSNTIMAVELGEGFKPWGDPSSLTVPSAVIGPGKKSLSRGGNHVLFCDGRVLFVDRNIDPAILKALSTPVGGETIVDY
;
A
#
# COMPACT_ATOMS: atom_id res chain seq x y z
N MET A 1 -10.57 20.53 9.59
CA MET A 1 -9.32 19.86 9.19
C MET A 1 -9.52 19.33 7.78
N LYS A 2 -8.74 19.77 6.79
CA LYS A 2 -8.85 19.24 5.43
C LYS A 2 -8.05 17.93 5.37
N ILE A 3 -8.66 16.84 4.91
CA ILE A 3 -8.06 15.49 4.86
C ILE A 3 -6.70 15.47 4.13
N ARG A 4 -6.50 16.39 3.20
CA ARG A 4 -5.23 16.52 2.47
C ARG A 4 -4.08 17.05 3.32
N GLU A 5 -4.36 17.87 4.34
CA GLU A 5 -3.35 18.43 5.24
C GLU A 5 -2.82 17.40 6.24
N SER A 6 -3.51 16.26 6.43
CA SER A 6 -3.05 15.17 7.29
C SER A 6 -2.12 14.16 6.60
N ILE A 7 -1.93 14.28 5.28
CA ILE A 7 -0.99 13.44 4.51
C ILE A 7 0.27 14.26 4.26
N THR A 8 1.15 14.30 5.27
CA THR A 8 2.26 15.26 5.32
C THR A 8 3.43 14.89 4.42
N ASP A 9 3.57 13.62 4.05
CA ASP A 9 4.57 13.11 3.08
C ASP A 9 4.05 13.08 1.63
N GLY A 10 2.83 13.56 1.42
CA GLY A 10 2.19 13.70 0.11
C GLY A 10 1.41 12.47 -0.32
N SER A 11 0.25 12.69 -0.96
CA SER A 11 -0.65 11.64 -1.45
C SER A 11 -0.01 10.64 -2.41
N SER A 12 1.09 11.04 -3.04
CA SER A 12 1.87 10.22 -3.96
C SER A 12 2.75 9.18 -3.27
N ASN A 13 2.96 9.29 -1.96
CA ASN A 13 3.79 8.38 -1.17
C ASN A 13 2.97 7.60 -0.13
N THR A 14 1.64 7.65 -0.20
CA THR A 14 0.76 6.94 0.72
C THR A 14 -0.10 5.93 -0.02
N ILE A 15 -0.01 4.67 0.41
CA ILE A 15 -0.86 3.58 -0.08
C ILE A 15 -2.28 3.75 0.47
N MET A 16 -3.26 3.71 -0.42
CA MET A 16 -4.69 3.76 -0.11
C MET A 16 -5.32 2.37 -0.09
N ALA A 17 -4.97 1.51 -1.06
CA ALA A 17 -5.49 0.15 -1.15
C ALA A 17 -4.44 -0.79 -1.76
N VAL A 18 -4.55 -2.07 -1.42
CA VAL A 18 -3.64 -3.13 -1.88
C VAL A 18 -4.46 -4.33 -2.37
N GLU A 19 -4.00 -4.93 -3.46
CA GLU A 19 -4.53 -6.20 -3.95
C GLU A 19 -4.27 -7.32 -2.93
N LEU A 20 -5.31 -8.10 -2.62
CA LEU A 20 -5.22 -9.29 -1.77
C LEU A 20 -5.14 -10.55 -2.63
N GLY A 21 -4.34 -11.53 -2.22
CA GLY A 21 -4.33 -12.86 -2.85
C GLY A 21 -5.32 -13.86 -2.24
N GLU A 22 -5.80 -13.60 -1.03
CA GLU A 22 -6.73 -14.47 -0.29
C GLU A 22 -7.43 -13.69 0.83
N GLY A 23 -8.43 -14.32 1.48
CA GLY A 23 -9.12 -13.72 2.63
C GLY A 23 -10.02 -12.54 2.29
N PHE A 24 -10.53 -12.49 1.06
CA PHE A 24 -11.40 -11.42 0.57
C PHE A 24 -12.66 -11.28 1.41
N LYS A 25 -13.00 -10.04 1.74
CA LYS A 25 -14.30 -9.68 2.32
C LYS A 25 -15.26 -9.23 1.21
N PRO A 26 -16.58 -9.28 1.45
CA PRO A 26 -17.54 -8.69 0.54
C PRO A 26 -17.22 -7.23 0.22
N TRP A 27 -17.57 -6.80 -0.99
CA TRP A 27 -17.37 -5.41 -1.38
C TRP A 27 -18.12 -4.45 -0.43
N GLY A 28 -17.43 -3.39 0.00
CA GLY A 28 -17.98 -2.39 0.90
C GLY A 28 -18.00 -2.80 2.39
N ASP A 29 -17.44 -3.96 2.76
CA ASP A 29 -17.27 -4.31 4.17
C ASP A 29 -16.33 -3.28 4.85
N PRO A 30 -16.80 -2.52 5.87
CA PRO A 30 -16.00 -1.48 6.51
C PRO A 30 -14.81 -2.04 7.30
N SER A 31 -14.79 -3.34 7.57
CA SER A 31 -13.70 -4.05 8.22
C SER A 31 -12.68 -4.63 7.22
N SER A 32 -12.83 -4.35 5.92
CA SER A 32 -11.88 -4.74 4.87
C SER A 32 -10.61 -3.88 4.91
N LEU A 33 -9.93 -3.94 6.05
CA LEU A 33 -8.69 -3.23 6.36
C LEU A 33 -7.53 -4.24 6.39
N THR A 34 -6.36 -3.80 6.01
CA THR A 34 -5.13 -4.60 6.08
C THR A 34 -3.92 -3.70 6.31
N VAL A 35 -2.79 -4.31 6.66
CA VAL A 35 -1.48 -3.66 6.69
C VAL A 35 -0.70 -4.17 5.48
N PRO A 36 -0.13 -3.31 4.61
CA PRO A 36 0.54 -3.75 3.39
C PRO A 36 1.63 -4.82 3.61
N SER A 37 2.42 -4.73 4.69
CA SER A 37 3.43 -5.75 5.04
C SER A 37 2.86 -7.13 5.42
N ALA A 38 1.57 -7.22 5.77
CA ALA A 38 0.93 -8.50 6.02
C ALA A 38 0.62 -9.27 4.72
N VAL A 39 0.55 -8.56 3.58
CA VAL A 39 0.05 -9.08 2.29
C VAL A 39 1.08 -9.00 1.16
N ILE A 40 2.03 -8.06 1.21
CA ILE A 40 3.16 -7.96 0.29
C ILE A 40 4.38 -8.56 0.97
N GLY A 41 4.99 -9.57 0.34
CA GLY A 41 6.23 -10.16 0.86
C GLY A 41 6.57 -11.55 0.30
N PRO A 42 7.75 -12.08 0.63
CA PRO A 42 8.10 -13.47 0.37
C PRO A 42 7.12 -14.42 1.06
N GLY A 43 6.71 -15.48 0.36
CA GLY A 43 5.72 -16.46 0.84
C GLY A 43 4.26 -16.01 0.86
N LYS A 44 3.96 -14.72 0.66
CA LYS A 44 2.57 -14.22 0.60
C LYS A 44 1.88 -14.62 -0.70
N LYS A 45 0.57 -14.90 -0.62
CA LYS A 45 -0.26 -15.13 -1.79
C LYS A 45 -0.62 -13.80 -2.44
N SER A 46 -0.58 -13.79 -3.77
CA SER A 46 -1.01 -12.68 -4.61
C SER A 46 -1.80 -13.21 -5.80
N LEU A 47 -2.71 -12.40 -6.32
CA LEU A 47 -3.37 -12.64 -7.61
C LEU A 47 -2.38 -12.43 -8.76
N SER A 48 -1.44 -11.51 -8.58
CA SER A 48 -0.42 -11.17 -9.56
C SER A 48 0.86 -11.97 -9.32
N ARG A 49 1.55 -12.36 -10.40
CA ARG A 49 2.80 -13.12 -10.27
C ARG A 49 3.92 -12.20 -9.80
N GLY A 50 4.52 -12.51 -8.65
CA GLY A 50 5.76 -11.88 -8.16
C GLY A 50 5.57 -10.64 -7.29
N GLY A 51 4.35 -10.19 -7.05
CA GLY A 51 4.07 -8.94 -6.32
C GLY A 51 2.58 -8.60 -6.32
N ASN A 52 2.22 -7.40 -5.90
CA ASN A 52 0.83 -6.96 -5.76
C ASN A 52 0.64 -5.61 -6.44
N HIS A 53 -0.56 -5.35 -6.99
CA HIS A 53 -0.93 -4.00 -7.37
C HIS A 53 -1.35 -3.18 -6.15
N VAL A 54 -0.93 -1.92 -6.14
CA VAL A 54 -1.15 -0.99 -5.04
C VAL A 54 -1.67 0.34 -5.58
N LEU A 55 -2.76 0.83 -5.00
CA LEU A 55 -3.35 2.13 -5.29
C LEU A 55 -2.82 3.15 -4.28
N PHE A 56 -2.30 4.27 -4.79
CA PHE A 56 -1.86 5.41 -4.00
C PHE A 56 -2.99 6.43 -3.80
N CYS A 57 -2.91 7.27 -2.77
CA CYS A 57 -3.91 8.31 -2.48
C CYS A 57 -4.04 9.37 -3.59
N ASP A 58 -3.09 9.47 -4.51
CA ASP A 58 -3.16 10.33 -5.70
C ASP A 58 -3.84 9.66 -6.91
N GLY A 59 -4.29 8.41 -6.78
CA GLY A 59 -4.97 7.65 -7.82
C GLY A 59 -4.06 6.84 -8.74
N ARG A 60 -2.73 6.93 -8.59
CA ARG A 60 -1.81 6.07 -9.34
C ARG A 60 -1.87 4.63 -8.83
N VAL A 61 -1.74 3.69 -9.76
CA VAL A 61 -1.58 2.26 -9.45
C VAL A 61 -0.20 1.83 -9.88
N LEU A 62 0.56 1.23 -8.96
CA LEU A 62 1.88 0.66 -9.25
C LEU A 62 1.90 -0.80 -8.87
N PHE A 63 2.76 -1.57 -9.55
CA PHE A 63 3.08 -2.93 -9.17
C PHE A 63 4.24 -2.92 -8.18
N VAL A 64 4.06 -3.53 -7.02
CA VAL A 64 5.07 -3.63 -5.97
C VAL A 64 5.61 -5.05 -5.93
N ASP A 65 6.92 -5.20 -6.17
CA ASP A 65 7.60 -6.49 -6.10
C ASP A 65 7.51 -7.09 -4.69
N ARG A 66 7.35 -8.41 -4.60
CA ARG A 66 7.26 -9.11 -3.32
C ARG A 66 8.52 -8.99 -2.47
N ASN A 67 9.65 -8.61 -3.06
CA ASN A 67 10.94 -8.42 -2.40
C ASN A 67 11.26 -6.95 -2.15
N ILE A 68 10.28 -6.04 -2.26
CA ILE A 68 10.42 -4.64 -1.84
C ILE A 68 11.07 -4.55 -0.45
N ASP A 69 11.94 -3.56 -0.27
CA ASP A 69 12.54 -3.28 1.04
C ASP A 69 11.41 -3.06 2.07
N PRO A 70 11.38 -3.84 3.17
CA PRO A 70 10.38 -3.68 4.22
C PRO A 70 10.32 -2.26 4.82
N ALA A 71 11.42 -1.52 4.83
CA ALA A 71 11.46 -0.14 5.29
C ALA A 71 10.69 0.78 4.34
N ILE A 72 10.92 0.66 3.02
CA ILE A 72 10.18 1.41 2.00
C ILE A 72 8.69 1.06 2.07
N LEU A 73 8.33 -0.22 2.14
CA LEU A 73 6.94 -0.64 2.24
C LEU A 73 6.26 -0.09 3.50
N LYS A 74 6.97 -0.05 4.63
CA LYS A 74 6.47 0.52 5.87
C LYS A 74 6.22 2.02 5.73
N ALA A 75 7.15 2.76 5.13
CA ALA A 75 7.01 4.19 4.92
C ALA A 75 5.79 4.51 4.05
N LEU A 76 5.65 3.80 2.93
CA LEU A 76 4.50 3.90 2.03
C LEU A 76 3.14 3.57 2.67
N SER A 77 3.16 2.80 3.77
CA SER A 77 1.95 2.40 4.51
C SER A 77 1.45 3.47 5.49
N THR A 78 2.13 4.61 5.60
CA THR A 78 1.78 5.68 6.55
C THR A 78 1.63 7.03 5.83
N PRO A 79 0.70 7.91 6.26
CA PRO A 79 0.52 9.25 5.68
C PRO A 79 1.46 10.32 6.28
N VAL A 80 2.33 9.92 7.22
CA VAL A 80 3.21 10.81 7.99
C VAL A 80 4.62 10.22 8.13
N GLY A 81 5.03 9.36 7.19
CA GLY A 81 6.36 8.73 7.20
C GLY A 81 7.49 9.75 7.13
N GLY A 82 7.23 10.91 6.51
CA GLY A 82 8.19 12.02 6.40
C GLY A 82 9.36 11.74 5.44
N GLU A 83 9.27 10.65 4.67
CA GLU A 83 10.33 10.20 3.77
C GLU A 83 10.13 10.80 2.36
N THR A 84 11.22 11.28 1.76
CA THR A 84 11.24 11.58 0.32
C THR A 84 11.60 10.29 -0.41
N ILE A 85 10.60 9.55 -0.88
CA ILE A 85 10.84 8.31 -1.61
C ILE A 85 10.98 8.65 -3.09
N VAL A 86 12.19 8.44 -3.63
CA VAL A 86 12.57 8.90 -4.97
C VAL A 86 12.45 7.80 -6.03
N ASP A 87 12.45 6.52 -5.63
CA ASP A 87 12.25 5.36 -6.51
C ASP A 87 11.60 4.18 -5.76
N TYR A 88 10.68 3.48 -6.43
CA TYR A 88 10.08 2.21 -6.03
C TYR A 88 9.81 1.33 -7.25
#